data_AF-X1C738-F1
#
_entry.id   AF-X1C738-F1
#
_cell.length_a   1.000
_cell.length_b   1.000
_cell.length_c   1.000
_cell.angle_alpha   90.00
_cell.angle_beta   90.00
_cell.angle_gamma   90.00
#
_symmetry.space_group_name_H-M   'P 1'
#
loop_
_entity.id
_entity.type
_entity.pdbx_description
1 polymer ?
#
loop_
_entity_poly.entity_id
_entity_poly.type
_entity_poly.pdbx_seq_one_letter_code
_entity_poly.pdbx_strand_id
1 'polypeptide(L)'
;MVNKKGEVQCIDDEILEKMNLKTRYNFLNNNLMSILKPKNFNFLRKVEKFFIRFEEKNNITHNEDCYEWIPAIGEEGLVTRINNFTELDLNFEPYGMTAEFMRCLATDFFDPQLTMAM
;
A
#
# COMPACT_ATOMS: atom_id res chain seq x y z
N MET A 1 33.04 -11.84 -1.67
CA MET A 1 32.23 -12.18 -0.49
C MET A 1 31.88 -13.65 -0.58
N VAL A 2 32.03 -14.40 0.51
CA VAL A 2 31.67 -15.83 0.55
C VAL A 2 30.15 -15.90 0.70
N ASN A 3 29.44 -16.18 -0.39
CA ASN A 3 27.99 -16.38 -0.36
C ASN A 3 27.66 -17.59 0.53
N LYS A 4 26.91 -17.36 1.61
CA LYS A 4 26.32 -18.46 2.38
C LYS A 4 25.19 -19.09 1.56
N LYS A 5 25.07 -20.41 1.68
CA LYS A 5 24.06 -21.21 0.99
C LYS A 5 22.66 -20.74 1.45
N GLY A 6 21.88 -20.12 0.55
CA GLY A 6 20.56 -19.53 0.85
C GLY A 6 20.51 -18.00 0.75
N GLU A 7 21.66 -17.33 0.71
CA GLU A 7 21.81 -15.88 0.53
C GLU A 7 22.25 -15.57 -0.92
N VAL A 8 21.52 -16.08 -1.91
CA VAL A 8 21.76 -15.70 -3.30
C VAL A 8 20.85 -14.53 -3.62
N GLN A 9 21.42 -13.33 -3.63
CA GLN A 9 20.74 -12.15 -4.11
C GLN A 9 20.60 -12.24 -5.63
N CYS A 10 19.36 -12.33 -6.11
CA CYS A 10 19.04 -12.51 -7.53
C CYS A 10 18.88 -11.19 -8.29
N ILE A 11 18.91 -10.05 -7.60
CA ILE A 11 18.66 -8.71 -8.16
C ILE A 11 19.80 -7.80 -7.73
N ASP A 12 20.39 -7.06 -8.66
CA ASP A 12 21.47 -6.12 -8.35
C ASP A 12 21.02 -5.02 -7.36
N ASP A 13 21.92 -4.61 -6.47
CA ASP A 13 21.65 -3.58 -5.43
C ASP A 13 21.11 -2.28 -6.04
N GLU A 14 21.64 -1.84 -7.18
CA GLU A 14 21.18 -0.64 -7.89
C GLU A 14 19.71 -0.77 -8.33
N ILE A 15 19.30 -1.98 -8.72
CA ILE A 15 17.92 -2.26 -9.12
C ILE A 15 17.03 -2.32 -7.87
N LEU A 16 17.49 -2.96 -6.80
CA LEU A 16 16.76 -3.02 -5.53
C LEU A 16 16.50 -1.62 -4.95
N GLU A 17 17.50 -0.74 -4.96
CA GLU A 17 17.35 0.64 -4.49
C GLU A 17 16.28 1.39 -5.29
N LYS A 18 16.23 1.16 -6.61
CA LYS A 18 15.20 1.73 -7.49
C LYS A 18 13.82 1.13 -7.24
N MET A 19 13.70 -0.06 -6.67
CA MET A 19 12.42 -0.72 -6.35
C MET A 19 11.78 -0.26 -5.04
N ASN A 20 12.26 0.83 -4.42
CA ASN A 20 11.59 1.44 -3.29
C ASN A 20 10.11 1.77 -3.56
N LEU A 21 9.32 1.85 -2.50
CA LEU A 21 7.87 2.04 -2.57
C LEU A 21 7.44 3.27 -3.38
N LYS A 22 8.20 4.37 -3.27
CA LYS A 22 7.92 5.60 -4.02
C LYS A 22 8.04 5.38 -5.53
N THR A 23 9.07 4.68 -5.98
CA THR A 23 9.23 4.34 -7.41
C THR A 23 8.15 3.37 -7.87
N ARG A 24 7.84 2.36 -7.05
CA ARG A 24 6.75 1.40 -7.29
C ARG A 24 5.41 2.10 -7.51
N TYR A 25 5.06 3.07 -6.67
CA TYR A 25 3.87 3.89 -6.87
C TYR A 25 3.96 4.81 -8.08
N ASN A 26 5.11 5.42 -8.36
CA ASN A 26 5.24 6.22 -9.58
C ASN A 26 4.96 5.39 -10.84
N PHE A 27 5.40 4.13 -10.89
CA PHE A 27 5.05 3.21 -11.96
C PHE A 27 3.53 3.00 -12.06
N LEU A 28 2.87 2.67 -10.94
CA LEU A 28 1.40 2.52 -10.90
C LEU A 28 0.67 3.77 -11.40
N ASN A 29 1.05 4.94 -10.89
CA ASN A 29 0.41 6.21 -11.23
C ASN A 29 0.57 6.62 -12.68
N ASN A 30 1.74 6.40 -13.27
CA ASN A 30 1.98 6.70 -14.69
C ASN A 30 1.05 5.88 -15.60
N ASN A 31 0.68 4.66 -15.19
CA ASN A 31 -0.25 3.82 -15.94
C ASN A 31 -1.72 4.19 -15.71
N LEU A 32 -2.05 4.78 -14.56
CA LEU A 32 -3.44 5.06 -14.18
C LEU A 32 -3.87 6.52 -14.36
N MET A 33 -2.94 7.46 -14.49
CA MET A 33 -3.24 8.90 -14.52
C MET A 33 -4.15 9.32 -15.69
N SER A 34 -4.12 8.60 -16.81
CA SER A 34 -4.96 8.86 -17.98
C SER A 34 -6.32 8.15 -17.92
N ILE A 35 -6.45 7.15 -17.06
CA ILE A 35 -7.63 6.27 -16.97
C ILE A 35 -8.55 6.73 -15.84
N LEU A 36 -7.96 7.09 -14.69
CA LEU A 36 -8.72 7.41 -13.49
C LEU A 36 -9.28 8.83 -13.52
N LYS A 37 -10.53 8.96 -13.07
CA LYS A 37 -11.12 10.26 -12.77
C LYS A 37 -10.27 10.97 -11.69
N PRO A 38 -10.15 12.31 -11.73
CA PRO A 38 -9.34 13.06 -10.76
C PRO A 38 -9.66 12.76 -9.30
N LYS A 39 -10.95 12.57 -8.96
CA LYS A 39 -11.38 12.20 -7.60
C LYS A 39 -10.72 10.90 -7.13
N ASN A 40 -10.73 9.86 -7.96
CA ASN A 40 -10.20 8.54 -7.60
C ASN A 40 -8.67 8.55 -7.59
N PHE A 41 -8.06 9.22 -8.58
CA PHE A 41 -6.61 9.37 -8.62
C PHE A 41 -6.08 10.14 -7.40
N ASN A 42 -6.75 11.23 -7.00
CA ASN A 42 -6.38 11.97 -5.79
C ASN A 42 -6.52 11.12 -4.52
N PHE A 43 -7.53 10.24 -4.46
CA PHE A 43 -7.67 9.30 -3.36
C PHE A 43 -6.53 8.27 -3.35
N LEU A 44 -6.23 7.63 -4.49
CA LEU A 44 -5.09 6.73 -4.64
C LEU A 44 -3.79 7.40 -4.14
N ARG A 45 -3.48 8.60 -4.63
CA ARG A 45 -2.30 9.38 -4.20
C ARG A 45 -2.29 9.71 -2.71
N LYS A 46 -3.46 9.86 -2.07
CA LYS A 46 -3.56 10.05 -0.61
C LYS A 46 -3.16 8.78 0.14
N VAL A 47 -3.68 7.63 -0.28
CA VAL A 47 -3.37 6.32 0.33
C VAL A 47 -1.90 5.96 0.14
N GLU A 48 -1.35 6.15 -1.06
CA GLU A 48 0.08 5.91 -1.34
C GLU A 48 1.00 6.76 -0.45
N LYS A 49 0.66 8.05 -0.25
CA LYS A 49 1.41 8.94 0.63
C LYS A 49 1.36 8.50 2.08
N PHE A 50 0.24 7.92 2.52
CA PHE A 50 0.15 7.32 3.84
C PHE A 50 1.14 6.16 3.95
N PHE A 51 1.13 5.20 3.02
CA PHE A 51 2.01 4.03 3.07
C PHE A 51 3.50 4.40 2.97
N ILE A 52 3.89 5.36 2.14
CA ILE A 52 5.29 5.86 2.12
C ILE A 52 5.71 6.36 3.51
N ARG A 53 4.89 7.21 4.14
CA ARG A 53 5.20 7.74 5.47
C ARG A 53 5.16 6.66 6.54
N PHE A 54 4.28 5.68 6.39
CA PHE A 54 4.13 4.56 7.31
C PHE A 54 5.36 3.63 7.24
N GLU A 55 5.84 3.30 6.04
CA GLU A 55 7.07 2.53 5.80
C GLU A 55 8.28 3.24 6.42
N GLU A 56 8.46 4.53 6.11
CA GLU A 56 9.58 5.35 6.63
C GLU A 56 9.54 5.50 8.15
N LYS A 57 8.37 5.79 8.73
CA LYS A 57 8.23 6.03 10.17
C LYS A 57 8.50 4.78 11.00
N ASN A 58 8.08 3.62 10.51
CA ASN A 58 8.17 2.37 11.25
C ASN A 58 9.38 1.51 10.85
N ASN A 59 10.21 1.97 9.90
CA ASN A 59 11.35 1.22 9.35
C ASN A 59 10.98 -0.19 8.88
N ILE A 60 9.89 -0.29 8.13
CA ILE A 60 9.31 -1.57 7.70
C ILE A 60 10.25 -2.27 6.72
N THR A 61 10.50 -3.55 6.95
CA THR A 61 11.33 -4.39 6.07
C THR A 61 10.53 -5.41 5.26
N HIS A 62 9.21 -5.49 5.48
CA HIS A 62 8.28 -6.46 4.87
C HIS A 62 8.56 -7.93 5.22
N ASN A 63 9.30 -8.17 6.30
CA ASN A 63 9.50 -9.50 6.89
C ASN A 63 8.75 -9.67 8.22
N GLU A 64 8.14 -8.59 8.71
CA GLU A 64 7.35 -8.57 9.93
C GLU A 64 5.94 -9.14 9.69
N ASP A 65 5.21 -9.36 10.77
CA ASP A 65 3.81 -9.77 10.67
C ASP A 65 2.92 -8.58 10.28
N CYS A 66 2.30 -8.64 9.10
CA CYS A 66 1.45 -7.58 8.58
C CYS A 66 0.21 -7.29 9.46
N TYR A 67 -0.23 -8.24 10.30
CA TYR A 67 -1.37 -8.02 11.22
C TYR A 67 -1.07 -6.92 12.25
N GLU A 68 0.21 -6.69 12.59
CA GLU A 68 0.61 -5.64 13.52
C GLU A 68 0.32 -4.22 13.00
N TRP A 69 0.20 -4.06 11.68
CA TRP A 69 -0.02 -2.76 11.04
C TRP A 69 -1.51 -2.39 10.93
N ILE A 70 -2.39 -3.40 10.93
CA ILE A 70 -3.84 -3.22 10.70
C ILE A 70 -4.47 -2.21 11.66
N PRO A 71 -4.16 -2.16 12.97
CA PRO A 71 -4.74 -1.15 13.86
C PRO A 71 -4.47 0.29 13.40
N ALA A 72 -3.21 0.61 13.08
CA ALA A 72 -2.82 1.95 12.64
C ALA A 72 -3.40 2.31 11.26
N ILE A 73 -3.49 1.32 10.36
CA ILE A 73 -4.13 1.46 9.05
C ILE A 73 -5.65 1.67 9.20
N GLY A 74 -6.27 0.97 10.16
CA GLY A 74 -7.69 1.05 10.48
C GLY A 74 -8.11 2.40 11.04
N GLU A 75 -7.27 3.03 11.87
CA GLU A 75 -7.49 4.39 12.39
C GLU A 75 -7.60 5.44 11.27
N GLU A 76 -6.84 5.27 10.19
CA GLU A 76 -6.91 6.14 8.99
C GLU A 76 -8.05 5.74 8.03
N GLY A 77 -8.85 4.74 8.40
CA GLY A 77 -9.95 4.23 7.58
C GLY A 77 -9.48 3.51 6.31
N LEU A 78 -8.27 2.95 6.33
CA LEU A 78 -7.64 2.35 5.15
C LEU A 78 -7.81 0.83 5.01
N VAL A 79 -8.45 0.19 5.98
CA VAL A 79 -8.92 -1.20 5.86
C VAL A 79 -10.09 -1.31 4.87
N THR A 80 -10.53 -2.53 4.56
CA THR A 80 -11.64 -2.80 3.64
C THR A 80 -12.91 -2.03 4.00
N ARG A 81 -13.42 -1.28 3.01
CA ARG A 81 -14.56 -0.34 3.10
C ARG A 81 -15.36 -0.36 1.80
N ILE A 82 -15.75 -1.56 1.37
CA ILE A 82 -16.72 -1.73 0.27
C ILE A 82 -18.07 -1.17 0.70
N ASN A 83 -18.49 -1.49 1.92
CA ASN A 83 -19.74 -0.99 2.50
C ASN A 83 -19.48 0.26 3.35
N ASN A 84 -20.48 1.12 3.41
CA ASN A 84 -20.56 2.14 4.44
C ASN A 84 -21.11 1.49 5.72
N PHE A 85 -20.41 1.66 6.84
CA PHE A 85 -20.80 1.08 8.12
C PHE A 85 -21.46 2.16 8.99
N THR A 86 -22.68 2.57 8.62
CA THR A 86 -23.39 3.69 9.27
C THR A 86 -23.79 3.44 10.71
N GLU A 87 -23.95 2.18 11.08
CA GLU A 87 -24.32 1.70 12.40
C GLU A 87 -23.14 1.65 13.37
N LEU A 88 -21.93 1.74 12.82
CA LEU A 88 -20.70 1.94 13.56
C LEU A 88 -20.34 3.42 13.44
N ASP A 89 -19.80 4.06 14.48
CA ASP A 89 -19.36 5.46 14.40
C ASP A 89 -18.05 5.62 13.59
N LEU A 90 -17.91 4.81 12.53
CA LEU A 90 -16.75 4.62 11.67
C LEU A 90 -17.12 4.93 10.21
N ASN A 91 -17.76 6.09 10.03
CA ASN A 91 -18.26 6.63 8.76
C ASN A 91 -17.12 7.18 7.88
N PHE A 92 -16.13 6.34 7.58
CA PHE A 92 -14.98 6.72 6.77
C PHE A 92 -15.36 6.85 5.29
N GLU A 93 -14.85 7.93 4.68
CA GLU A 93 -15.00 8.21 3.25
C GLU A 93 -13.61 8.29 2.58
N PRO A 94 -13.48 7.87 1.31
CA PRO A 94 -14.52 7.31 0.46
C PRO A 94 -14.78 5.81 0.72
N TYR A 95 -16.03 5.36 0.61
CA TYR A 95 -16.40 3.93 0.57
C TYR A 95 -16.84 3.47 -0.84
N GLY A 96 -17.10 2.17 -1.00
CA GLY A 96 -17.58 1.57 -2.24
C GLY A 96 -16.47 0.87 -3.04
N MET A 97 -16.86 0.02 -3.99
CA MET A 97 -15.93 -0.84 -4.73
C MET A 97 -14.86 -0.07 -5.52
N THR A 98 -15.17 1.14 -6.02
CA THR A 98 -14.16 1.97 -6.68
C THR A 98 -13.12 2.50 -5.70
N ALA A 99 -13.53 2.92 -4.51
CA ALA A 99 -12.60 3.35 -3.47
C ALA A 99 -11.79 2.16 -2.94
N GLU A 100 -12.44 1.00 -2.79
CA GLU A 100 -11.79 -0.26 -2.44
C GLU A 100 -10.68 -0.59 -3.42
N PHE A 101 -10.98 -0.56 -4.71
CA PHE A 101 -9.98 -0.88 -5.72
C PHE A 101 -8.75 0.05 -5.65
N MET A 102 -8.93 1.35 -5.35
CA MET A 102 -7.80 2.26 -5.14
C MET A 102 -7.00 1.91 -3.88
N ARG A 103 -7.68 1.50 -2.80
CA ARG A 103 -7.04 1.04 -1.56
C ARG A 103 -6.27 -0.25 -1.76
N CYS A 104 -6.86 -1.24 -2.44
CA CYS A 104 -6.20 -2.50 -2.78
C CYS A 104 -4.96 -2.24 -3.65
N LEU A 105 -5.05 -1.39 -4.67
CA LEU A 105 -3.88 -1.07 -5.51
C LEU A 105 -2.73 -0.44 -4.71
N ALA A 106 -3.05 0.51 -3.82
CA ALA A 106 -2.03 1.13 -2.98
C ALA A 106 -1.42 0.11 -1.99
N THR A 107 -2.27 -0.71 -1.37
CA THR A 107 -1.84 -1.69 -0.37
C THR A 107 -1.04 -2.81 -1.02
N ASP A 108 -1.43 -3.30 -2.21
CA ASP A 108 -0.77 -4.41 -2.90
C ASP A 108 0.66 -4.05 -3.30
N PHE A 109 0.85 -2.81 -3.75
CA PHE A 109 2.17 -2.26 -4.04
C PHE A 109 2.99 -1.95 -2.78
N PHE A 110 2.36 -1.79 -1.62
CA PHE A 110 3.06 -1.71 -0.33
C PHE A 110 3.46 -3.11 0.11
N ASP A 111 2.47 -3.95 0.38
CA ASP A 111 2.61 -5.33 0.84
C ASP A 111 1.42 -6.21 0.35
N PRO A 112 1.70 -7.22 -0.50
CA PRO A 112 0.65 -8.14 -0.97
C PRO A 112 0.04 -9.01 0.15
N GLN A 113 0.79 -9.35 1.19
CA GLN A 113 0.26 -10.17 2.30
C GLN A 113 -0.78 -9.37 3.08
N LEU A 114 -0.47 -8.10 3.38
CA LEU A 114 -1.42 -7.18 4.00
C LEU A 114 -2.69 -7.03 3.16
N THR A 115 -2.56 -6.93 1.83
CA THR A 115 -3.72 -6.83 0.94
C THR A 115 -4.62 -8.07 0.98
N MET A 116 -4.05 -9.27 1.13
CA MET A 116 -4.83 -10.50 1.26
C MET A 116 -5.45 -10.68 2.66
N ALA A 117 -4.84 -10.06 3.68
CA ALA A 117 -5.30 -10.14 5.07
C ALA A 117 -6.50 -9.21 5.35
N MET A 118 -6.72 -8.19 4.52
CA MET A 118 -7.81 -7.21 4.63
C MET A 118 -8.98 -7.53 3.69
#